data_AF-A0A328RXD6-F1
#
_entry.id   AF-A0A328RXD6-F1
#
_cell.length_a   1.000
_cell.length_b   1.000
_cell.length_c   1.000
_cell.angle_alpha   90.00
_cell.angle_beta   90.00
_cell.angle_gamma   90.00
#
_symmetry.space_group_name_H-M   'P 1'
#
loop_
_entity.id
_entity.type
_entity.pdbx_description
1 polymer ?
#
loop_
_entity_poly.entity_id
_entity_poly.type
_entity_poly.pdbx_seq_one_letter_code
_entity_poly.pdbx_strand_id
1 'polypeptide(L)'
;MIQEEMLKLYVEKRKEYETKIKGNLRDIEDSVKDLAQVGDYFSVKNDDILITIKAIEMDNEMHIAVSTDLDKREIPFSQLTLTEHPDLILWIIENDLLIREGFKEVLINAVRNGENIINTLKALKVNYE
;
A
#
# COMPACT_ATOMS: atom_id res chain seq x y z
N MET A 1 32.85 -6.11 28.34
CA MET A 1 33.09 -7.05 27.23
C MET A 1 31.82 -7.77 26.78
N ILE A 2 31.21 -8.64 27.58
CA ILE A 2 30.03 -9.43 27.16
C ILE A 2 28.84 -8.57 26.71
N GLN A 3 28.56 -7.46 27.40
CA GLN A 3 27.43 -6.59 27.10
C GLN A 3 27.56 -5.84 25.75
N GLU A 4 28.78 -5.41 25.39
CA GLU A 4 29.03 -4.73 24.11
C GLU A 4 28.96 -5.69 22.92
N GLU A 5 29.41 -6.94 23.10
CA GLU A 5 29.29 -8.00 22.09
C GLU A 5 27.83 -8.40 21.86
N MET A 6 27.04 -8.50 22.93
CA MET A 6 25.60 -8.75 22.84
C MET A 6 24.87 -7.62 22.12
N LEU A 7 25.19 -6.35 22.43
CA LEU A 7 24.59 -5.20 21.74
C LEU A 7 24.91 -5.19 20.24
N LYS A 8 26.15 -5.51 19.85
CA LYS A 8 26.53 -5.66 18.43
C LYS A 8 25.70 -6.74 17.74
N LEU A 9 25.55 -7.90 18.38
CA LEU A 9 24.74 -9.00 17.85
C LEU A 9 23.27 -8.60 17.65
N TYR A 10 22.67 -7.87 18.60
CA TYR A 10 21.30 -7.39 18.44
C TYR A 10 21.15 -6.39 17.28
N VAL A 11 22.13 -5.50 17.10
CA VAL A 11 22.15 -4.56 15.97
C VAL A 11 22.25 -5.31 14.64
N GLU A 12 23.10 -6.33 14.55
CA GLU A 12 23.24 -7.15 13.35
C GLU A 12 21.95 -7.91 13.02
N LYS A 13 21.35 -8.58 14.01
CA LYS A 13 20.06 -9.26 13.82
C LYS A 13 18.95 -8.31 13.41
N ARG A 14 18.88 -7.12 14.02
CA ARG A 14 17.91 -6.10 13.64
C ARG A 14 18.07 -5.70 12.18
N LYS A 15 19.30 -5.43 11.73
CA LYS A 15 19.58 -5.09 10.32
C LYS A 15 19.17 -6.21 9.38
N GLU A 16 19.44 -7.45 9.74
CA GLU A 16 19.03 -8.63 8.95
C GLU A 16 17.51 -8.67 8.78
N TYR A 17 16.76 -8.54 9.88
CA TYR A 17 15.29 -8.57 9.84
C TYR A 17 14.69 -7.38 9.09
N GLU A 18 15.19 -6.16 9.33
CA GLU A 18 14.74 -4.97 8.61
C GLU A 18 14.99 -5.12 7.10
N THR A 19 16.11 -5.70 6.69
CA THR A 19 16.43 -5.92 5.28
C THR A 19 15.43 -6.89 4.63
N LYS A 20 15.15 -8.02 5.29
CA LYS A 20 14.17 -9.01 4.81
C LYS A 20 12.77 -8.43 4.70
N ILE A 21 12.34 -7.71 5.73
CA ILE A 21 11.00 -7.09 5.78
C ILE A 21 10.85 -6.01 4.70
N LYS A 22 11.84 -5.13 4.53
CA LYS A 22 11.83 -4.12 3.46
C LYS A 22 11.79 -4.76 2.08
N GLY A 23 12.47 -5.89 1.89
CA GLY A 23 12.37 -6.69 0.67
C GLY A 23 10.93 -7.12 0.41
N ASN A 24 10.29 -7.78 1.38
CA ASN A 24 8.90 -8.22 1.25
C ASN A 24 7.93 -7.05 0.97
N LEU A 25 8.06 -5.94 1.70
CA LEU A 25 7.19 -4.77 1.51
C LEU A 25 7.36 -4.17 0.10
N ARG A 26 8.59 -4.12 -0.40
CA ARG A 26 8.87 -3.68 -1.77
C ARG A 26 8.29 -4.63 -2.81
N ASP A 27 8.45 -5.94 -2.62
CA ASP A 27 7.92 -6.93 -3.57
C ASP A 27 6.38 -6.84 -3.66
N ILE A 28 5.71 -6.61 -2.53
CA ILE A 28 4.25 -6.37 -2.48
C ILE A 28 3.91 -5.07 -3.21
N GLU A 29 4.61 -3.98 -2.91
CA GLU A 29 4.42 -2.68 -3.56
C GLU A 29 4.56 -2.79 -5.08
N ASP A 30 5.67 -3.33 -5.57
CA ASP A 30 5.97 -3.49 -6.99
C ASP A 30 4.95 -4.38 -7.69
N SER A 31 4.37 -5.35 -6.99
CA SER A 31 3.41 -6.29 -7.58
C SER A 31 2.04 -5.71 -7.94
N VAL A 32 1.70 -4.54 -7.41
CA VAL A 32 0.43 -3.85 -7.68
C VAL A 32 0.62 -2.56 -8.47
N LYS A 33 1.85 -2.14 -8.76
CA LYS A 33 2.14 -0.91 -9.52
C LYS A 33 1.50 -0.91 -10.92
N ASP A 34 1.45 -2.06 -11.57
CA ASP A 34 0.81 -2.18 -12.90
C ASP A 34 -0.72 -2.20 -12.84
N LEU A 35 -1.29 -2.35 -11.63
CA LEU A 35 -2.73 -2.44 -11.40
C LEU A 35 -3.34 -1.14 -10.86
N ALA A 36 -2.51 -0.21 -10.42
CA ALA A 36 -2.93 1.00 -9.72
C ALA A 36 -2.54 2.27 -10.48
N GLN A 37 -3.31 3.33 -10.27
CA GLN A 37 -3.00 4.70 -10.63
C GLN A 37 -2.93 5.57 -9.38
N VAL A 38 -2.16 6.66 -9.42
CA VAL A 38 -2.09 7.60 -8.29
C VAL A 38 -3.50 8.10 -7.95
N GLY A 39 -3.86 7.98 -6.68
CA GLY A 39 -5.20 8.29 -6.17
C GLY A 39 -6.10 7.08 -5.98
N ASP A 40 -5.79 5.93 -6.59
CA ASP A 40 -6.51 4.67 -6.35
C ASP A 40 -6.32 4.23 -4.90
N TYR A 41 -7.42 3.84 -4.26
CA TYR A 41 -7.40 3.36 -2.89
C TYR A 41 -8.54 2.39 -2.62
N PHE A 42 -8.34 1.58 -1.59
CA PHE A 42 -9.41 0.81 -0.95
C PHE A 42 -9.15 0.73 0.55
N SER A 43 -10.19 0.44 1.31
CA SER A 43 -10.10 0.32 2.76
C SER A 43 -10.64 -1.02 3.22
N VAL A 44 -9.99 -1.59 4.23
CA VAL A 44 -10.34 -2.86 4.86
C VAL A 44 -10.60 -2.58 6.33
N LYS A 45 -11.76 -3.01 6.81
CA LYS A 45 -12.05 -2.97 8.24
C LYS A 45 -11.42 -4.21 8.90
N ASN A 46 -10.45 -4.00 9.77
CA ASN A 46 -9.80 -5.03 10.56
C ASN A 46 -10.12 -4.82 12.04
N ASP A 47 -11.02 -5.65 12.58
CA ASP A 47 -11.61 -5.49 13.91
C ASP A 47 -12.16 -4.07 14.14
N ASP A 48 -11.46 -3.27 14.95
CA ASP A 48 -11.81 -1.90 15.32
C ASP A 48 -11.02 -0.82 14.55
N ILE A 49 -10.13 -1.21 13.64
CA ILE A 49 -9.28 -0.29 12.87
C ILE A 49 -9.67 -0.34 11.39
N LEU A 50 -9.80 0.83 10.75
CA LEU A 50 -9.96 0.92 9.30
C LEU A 50 -8.59 1.15 8.66
N ILE A 51 -8.07 0.14 7.98
CA ILE A 51 -6.80 0.22 7.25
C ILE A 51 -7.10 0.66 5.82
N THR A 52 -6.46 1.72 5.35
CA THR A 52 -6.59 2.20 3.97
C THR A 52 -5.27 2.02 3.24
N ILE A 53 -5.33 1.36 2.08
CA ILE A 53 -4.21 1.18 1.17
C ILE A 53 -4.45 2.07 -0.05
N LYS A 54 -3.45 2.87 -0.42
CA LYS A 54 -3.58 3.89 -1.46
C LYS A 54 -2.31 4.01 -2.29
N ALA A 55 -2.50 4.17 -3.60
CA ALA A 55 -1.42 4.59 -4.50
C ALA A 55 -1.23 6.11 -4.40
N ILE A 56 -0.02 6.53 -4.07
CA ILE A 56 0.37 7.92 -3.88
C ILE A 56 1.57 8.27 -4.75
N GLU A 57 1.75 9.55 -5.03
CA GLU A 57 2.96 10.06 -5.69
C GLU A 57 3.90 10.66 -4.63
N MET A 58 5.14 10.23 -4.63
CA MET A 58 6.20 10.78 -3.78
C MET A 58 7.50 10.79 -4.59
N ASP A 59 8.22 11.91 -4.57
CA ASP A 59 9.46 12.08 -5.34
C ASP A 59 9.33 11.76 -6.85
N ASN A 60 8.16 12.04 -7.43
CA ASN A 60 7.76 11.72 -8.83
C ASN A 60 7.70 10.21 -9.14
N GLU A 61 7.66 9.35 -8.13
CA GLU A 61 7.44 7.92 -8.27
C GLU A 61 6.14 7.51 -7.57
N MET A 62 5.47 6.50 -8.12
CA MET A 62 4.28 5.93 -7.50
C MET A 62 4.68 4.95 -6.41
N HIS A 63 4.08 5.13 -5.23
CA HIS A 63 4.22 4.26 -4.08
C HIS A 63 2.87 3.75 -3.61
N ILE A 64 2.87 2.61 -2.92
CA ILE A 64 1.71 2.13 -2.18
C ILE A 64 1.91 2.49 -0.72
N ALA A 65 0.94 3.21 -0.17
CA ALA A 65 0.95 3.69 1.20
C ALA A 65 -0.18 3.09 2.02
N VAL A 66 0.06 2.97 3.31
CA VAL A 66 -0.93 2.59 4.32
C VAL A 66 -1.25 3.78 5.21
N SER A 67 -2.51 3.88 5.61
CA SER A 67 -2.97 4.75 6.69
C SER A 67 -4.05 4.03 7.50
N THR A 68 -4.35 4.55 8.69
CA THR A 68 -5.46 4.06 9.52
C THR A 68 -6.42 5.21 9.82
N ASP A 69 -7.60 4.88 10.34
CA ASP A 69 -8.53 5.89 10.88
C ASP A 69 -7.98 6.61 12.12
N LEU A 70 -7.09 5.97 12.88
CA LEU A 70 -6.38 6.54 14.03
C LEU A 70 -5.20 7.43 13.60
N ASP A 71 -4.49 7.08 12.54
CA ASP A 71 -3.41 7.86 11.94
C ASP A 71 -3.59 7.96 10.42
N LYS A 72 -4.07 9.13 9.99
CA LYS A 72 -4.40 9.42 8.59
C LYS A 72 -3.19 9.76 7.72
N ARG A 73 -1.97 9.72 8.26
CA ARG A 73 -0.76 9.92 7.47
C ARG A 73 -0.61 8.75 6.50
N GLU A 74 -0.42 9.06 5.23
CA GLU A 74 -0.15 8.08 4.19
C GLU A 74 1.34 7.73 4.25
N ILE A 75 1.66 6.54 4.76
CA ILE A 75 3.03 6.08 4.93
C ILE A 75 3.34 5.05 3.84
N PRO A 76 4.26 5.33 2.88
CA PRO A 76 4.71 4.36 1.90
C PRO A 76 5.18 3.06 2.56
N PHE A 77 4.89 1.91 1.95
CA PHE A 77 5.33 0.62 2.47
C PHE A 77 6.85 0.59 2.66
N SER A 78 7.60 1.16 1.72
CA SER A 78 9.05 1.32 1.78
C SER A 78 9.58 2.14 2.98
N GLN A 79 8.73 2.96 3.60
CA GLN A 79 9.07 3.81 4.75
C GLN A 79 8.60 3.24 6.10
N LEU A 80 7.90 2.11 6.12
CA LEU A 80 7.51 1.46 7.37
C LEU A 80 8.75 0.96 8.13
N THR A 81 8.76 1.17 9.45
CA THR A 81 9.84 0.78 10.34
C THR A 81 9.32 -0.13 11.44
N LEU A 82 10.14 -1.12 11.85
CA LEU A 82 9.81 -2.04 12.94
C LEU A 82 9.56 -1.34 14.29
N THR A 83 10.16 -0.17 14.48
CA THR A 83 10.06 0.59 15.73
C THR A 83 8.78 1.41 15.84
N GLU A 84 8.23 1.83 14.71
CA GLU A 84 7.07 2.73 14.69
C GLU A 84 5.79 2.00 14.26
N HIS A 85 5.90 1.01 13.37
CA HIS A 85 4.75 0.41 12.69
C HIS A 85 4.80 -1.13 12.60
N PRO A 86 5.17 -1.88 13.66
CA PRO A 86 5.33 -3.33 13.58
C PRO A 86 4.04 -4.08 13.18
N ASP A 87 2.90 -3.65 13.70
CA ASP A 87 1.61 -4.32 13.43
C ASP A 87 1.13 -4.11 11.99
N LEU A 88 1.33 -2.90 11.44
CA LEU A 88 1.01 -2.60 10.04
C LEU A 88 1.90 -3.39 9.08
N ILE A 89 3.19 -3.52 9.39
CA ILE A 89 4.13 -4.34 8.62
C ILE A 89 3.65 -5.79 8.57
N LEU A 90 3.32 -6.36 9.74
CA LEU A 90 2.86 -7.74 9.83
C LEU A 90 1.57 -7.92 9.03
N TRP A 91 0.60 -7.03 9.21
CA TRP A 91 -0.67 -7.06 8.50
C TRP A 91 -0.48 -7.02 6.98
N ILE A 92 0.35 -6.10 6.46
CA ILE A 92 0.61 -5.98 5.03
C ILE A 92 1.21 -7.29 4.48
N ILE A 93 2.20 -7.85 5.17
CA ILE A 93 2.87 -9.08 4.72
C ILE A 93 1.92 -10.27 4.73
N GLU A 94 1.08 -10.41 5.76
CA GLU A 94 0.08 -11.48 5.84
C GLU A 94 -1.05 -11.33 4.80
N ASN A 95 -1.29 -10.11 4.32
CA ASN A 95 -2.41 -9.77 3.45
C ASN A 95 -2.00 -9.34 2.02
N ASP A 96 -0.80 -9.73 1.54
CA ASP A 96 -0.33 -9.44 0.16
C ASP A 96 -1.40 -9.78 -0.90
N LEU A 97 -1.97 -10.98 -0.83
CA LEU A 97 -3.00 -11.41 -1.78
C LEU A 97 -4.22 -10.48 -1.75
N LEU A 98 -4.68 -10.09 -0.56
CA LEU A 98 -5.82 -9.19 -0.41
C LEU A 98 -5.50 -7.82 -1.03
N ILE A 99 -4.28 -7.32 -0.88
CA ILE A 99 -3.86 -6.03 -1.43
C ILE A 99 -3.92 -6.05 -2.96
N ARG A 100 -3.43 -7.14 -3.58
CA ARG A 100 -3.51 -7.32 -5.04
C ARG A 100 -4.94 -7.39 -5.54
N GLU A 101 -5.79 -8.18 -4.90
CA GLU A 101 -7.20 -8.28 -5.28
C GLU A 101 -7.94 -6.95 -5.06
N GLY A 102 -7.61 -6.20 -4.00
CA GLY A 102 -8.13 -4.87 -3.75
C GLY A 102 -7.89 -3.91 -4.92
N PHE A 103 -6.65 -3.81 -5.41
CA PHE A 103 -6.34 -2.96 -6.57
C PHE A 103 -6.95 -3.47 -7.88
N LYS A 104 -7.06 -4.79 -8.09
CA LYS A 104 -7.79 -5.33 -9.25
C LYS A 104 -9.25 -4.87 -9.26
N GLU A 105 -9.94 -4.91 -8.12
CA GLU A 105 -11.33 -4.45 -8.03
C GLU A 105 -11.44 -2.93 -8.25
N VAL A 106 -10.50 -2.14 -7.72
CA VAL A 106 -10.45 -0.69 -7.98
C VAL A 106 -10.31 -0.42 -9.48
N LEU A 107 -9.38 -1.10 -10.17
CA LEU A 107 -9.18 -0.97 -11.60
C LEU A 107 -10.44 -1.33 -12.40
N ILE A 108 -11.06 -2.48 -12.10
CA ILE A 108 -12.29 -2.93 -12.77
C ILE A 108 -13.41 -1.91 -12.60
N ASN A 109 -13.56 -1.36 -11.39
CA ASN A 109 -14.58 -0.37 -11.10
C ASN A 109 -14.29 0.97 -11.79
N ALA A 110 -13.03 1.40 -11.86
CA ALA A 110 -12.63 2.60 -12.60
C ALA A 110 -12.99 2.50 -14.09
N VAL A 111 -12.68 1.37 -14.73
CA VAL A 111 -13.03 1.12 -16.14
C VAL A 111 -14.55 1.14 -16.34
N ARG A 112 -15.31 0.39 -15.53
CA ARG A 112 -16.79 0.36 -15.61
C ARG A 112 -17.41 1.75 -15.43
N ASN A 113 -16.90 2.53 -14.47
CA ASN A 113 -17.37 3.89 -14.24
C ASN A 113 -17.05 4.80 -15.43
N GLY A 114 -15.85 4.68 -16.01
CA GLY A 114 -15.46 5.40 -17.22
C GLY A 114 -16.39 5.10 -18.40
N GLU A 115 -16.67 3.82 -18.66
CA GLU A 115 -17.60 3.39 -19.73
C GLU A 115 -19.00 3.97 -19.52
N ASN A 116 -19.53 3.91 -18.29
CA ASN A 116 -20.84 4.46 -17.95
C ASN A 116 -20.92 5.98 -18.18
N ILE A 117 -19.87 6.71 -17.80
CA ILE A 117 -19.79 8.16 -18.04
C ILE A 117 -19.78 8.46 -19.53
N ILE A 118 -18.92 7.79 -20.31
CA ILE A 118 -18.82 7.98 -21.77
C ILE A 118 -20.17 7.70 -22.44
N ASN A 119 -20.83 6.58 -22.09
CA ASN A 119 -22.13 6.22 -22.64
C ASN A 119 -23.20 7.26 -22.29
N THR A 120 -23.18 7.79 -21.07
CA THR A 120 -24.11 8.83 -20.63
C THR A 120 -23.89 10.14 -21.41
N LEU A 121 -22.63 10.56 -21.60
CA LEU A 121 -22.30 11.77 -22.37
C LEU A 121 -22.73 11.65 -23.84
N LYS A 122 -22.49 10.49 -24.47
CA LYS A 122 -22.96 10.18 -25.83
C LYS A 122 -24.48 10.25 -25.95
N ALA A 123 -25.21 9.71 -24.97
CA ALA A 123 -26.67 9.76 -24.94
C ALA A 123 -27.22 11.19 -24.78
N LEU A 124 -26.52 12.06 -24.05
CA LEU A 124 -26.89 13.45 -23.84
C LEU A 124 -26.58 14.37 -25.04
N LYS A 125 -26.01 13.85 -26.14
CA LYS A 125 -25.60 14.60 -27.33
C LYS A 125 -24.68 15.79 -27.04
N VAL A 126 -23.93 15.72 -25.93
CA VAL A 126 -22.71 16.53 -25.81
C VAL A 126 -21.79 15.96 -26.89
N ASN A 127 -21.29 16.77 -27.83
CA ASN A 127 -20.39 16.32 -28.90
C ASN A 127 -19.16 15.64 -28.28
N TYR A 128 -19.25 14.34 -28.03
CA TYR A 128 -18.26 13.50 -27.38
C TYR A 128 -18.10 12.29 -28.30
N GLU A 129 -17.14 12.37 -29.22
CA GLU A 129 -16.79 11.28 -30.14
C GLU A 129 -16.18 10.10 -29.39
#